data_AF-A0A4Y7J230-F1
#
_entry.id   AF-A0A4Y7J230-F1
#
_cell.length_a   1.000
_cell.length_b   1.000
_cell.length_c   1.000
_cell.angle_alpha   90.00
_cell.angle_beta   90.00
_cell.angle_gamma   90.00
#
_symmetry.space_group_name_H-M   'P 1'
#
loop_
_entity.id
_entity.type
_entity.pdbx_description
1 polymer ?
#
loop_
_entity_poly.entity_id
_entity_poly.type
_entity_poly.pdbx_seq_one_letter_code
_entity_poly.pdbx_strand_id
1 'polypeptide(L)' 'MMEKDVLAWTTMVSGYANSGDLESARELFAQMPEPNPVSWTVLIEAYVRNGQGHEALKLFEEMTLRGFRPDQFVFSSSL' A
#
# COMPACT_ATOMS: atom_id res chain seq x y z
N MET A 1 -2.77 6.54 20.69
CA MET A 1 -3.88 7.28 20.06
C MET A 1 -3.43 7.54 18.62
N MET A 2 -4.18 7.11 17.59
CA MET A 2 -4.05 7.39 16.14
C MET A 2 -4.38 6.18 15.21
N GLU A 3 -5.13 5.19 15.68
CA GLU A 3 -5.64 4.12 14.80
C GLU A 3 -6.61 4.67 13.72
N LYS A 4 -7.25 5.81 13.99
CA LYS A 4 -8.16 6.50 13.06
C LYS A 4 -7.45 7.17 11.89
N ASP A 5 -6.20 7.63 12.07
CA ASP A 5 -5.46 8.30 10.99
C ASP A 5 -5.00 7.30 9.96
N VAL A 6 -4.47 6.14 10.39
CA VAL A 6 -4.10 5.06 9.47
C VAL A 6 -5.29 4.63 8.62
N LEU A 7 -6.48 4.47 9.23
CA LEU A 7 -7.70 4.12 8.50
C LEU A 7 -8.10 5.21 7.49
N ALA A 8 -7.97 6.49 7.88
CA ALA A 8 -8.23 7.62 6.97
C ALA A 8 -7.25 7.63 5.78
N TRP A 9 -5.95 7.48 6.04
CA TRP A 9 -4.91 7.39 5.01
C TRP A 9 -5.12 6.20 4.08
N THR A 10 -5.38 5.01 4.63
CA THR A 10 -5.67 3.81 3.82
C THR A 10 -6.96 3.94 3.02
N THR A 11 -7.99 4.61 3.55
CA THR A 11 -9.22 4.92 2.81
C THR A 11 -8.94 5.88 1.65
N MET A 12 -8.15 6.94 1.87
CA MET A 12 -7.79 7.88 0.82
C MET A 12 -6.95 7.20 -0.27
N VAL A 13 -5.89 6.47 0.10
CA VAL A 13 -5.05 5.70 -0.84
C VAL A 13 -5.90 4.71 -1.65
N SER A 14 -6.83 4.00 -0.99
CA SER A 14 -7.77 3.10 -1.68
C SER A 14 -8.70 3.84 -2.64
N GLY A 15 -9.15 5.04 -2.27
CA GLY A 15 -9.99 5.90 -3.11
C GLY A 15 -9.29 6.29 -4.42
N TYR A 16 -8.08 6.83 -4.33
CA TYR A 16 -7.27 7.20 -5.50
C TYR A 16 -6.88 5.98 -6.35
N ALA A 17 -6.53 4.87 -5.69
CA ALA A 17 -6.25 3.61 -6.37
C ALA A 17 -7.43 3.06 -7.16
N ASN A 18 -8.65 3.15 -6.61
CA ASN A 18 -9.87 2.69 -7.28
C ASN A 18 -10.25 3.59 -8.47
N SER A 19 -9.80 4.85 -8.48
CA SER A 19 -9.94 5.74 -9.65
C SER A 19 -8.80 5.59 -10.67
N GLY A 20 -7.83 4.70 -10.43
CA GLY A 20 -6.66 4.50 -11.30
C GLY A 20 -5.56 5.56 -11.11
N ASP A 21 -5.71 6.47 -10.15
CA ASP A 21 -4.75 7.53 -9.85
C ASP A 21 -3.73 7.03 -8.82
N LEU A 22 -2.83 6.16 -9.28
CA LEU A 22 -1.79 5.57 -8.45
C LEU A 22 -0.71 6.58 -8.04
N GLU A 23 -0.55 7.66 -8.79
CA GLU A 23 0.42 8.72 -8.49
C GLU A 23 -0.01 9.48 -7.22
N SER A 24 -1.25 9.97 -7.18
CA SER A 24 -1.81 10.59 -5.98
C SER A 24 -1.85 9.62 -4.79
N ALA A 25 -2.15 8.34 -5.03
CA ALA A 25 -2.11 7.31 -3.98
C ALA A 25 -0.71 7.16 -3.37
N ARG A 26 0.35 7.18 -4.19
CA ARG A 26 1.74 7.10 -3.75
C ARG A 26 2.20 8.37 -3.04
N GLU A 27 1.81 9.54 -3.52
CA GLU A 27 2.12 10.82 -2.88
C GLU A 27 1.51 10.94 -1.48
N LEU A 28 0.26 10.49 -1.31
CA LEU A 28 -0.38 10.45 0.00
C LEU A 28 0.29 9.45 0.93
N PHE A 29 0.66 8.27 0.42
CA PHE A 29 1.42 7.30 1.19
C PHE A 29 2.77 7.86 1.66
N ALA A 30 3.48 8.59 0.80
CA ALA A 30 4.75 9.22 1.14
C ALA A 30 4.62 10.32 2.22
N GLN A 31 3.44 10.92 2.36
CA GLN A 31 3.13 11.91 3.40
C GLN A 31 2.71 11.28 4.74
N MET A 32 2.50 9.96 4.79
CA MET A 32 2.15 9.28 6.04
C MET A 32 3.31 9.36 7.05
N PRO A 33 3.11 9.92 8.25
CA PRO A 33 4.17 10.06 9.24
C PRO A 33 4.74 8.71 9.71
N GLU A 34 3.87 7.72 9.86
CA GLU A 34 4.21 6.37 10.30
C GLU A 34 3.50 5.33 9.42
N PRO A 35 4.09 4.96 8.26
CA PRO A 35 3.60 3.85 7.47
C PRO A 35 3.69 2.56 8.28
N ASN A 36 2.62 1.78 8.28
CA ASN A 36 2.55 0.48 8.94
C ASN A 36 2.26 -0.64 7.93
N PRO A 37 2.34 -1.93 8.33
CA PRO A 37 2.14 -3.04 7.40
C PRO A 37 0.82 -2.98 6.63
N VAL A 38 -0.28 -2.53 7.28
CA VAL A 38 -1.59 -2.40 6.63
C VAL A 38 -1.55 -1.38 5.50
N SER A 39 -0.93 -0.22 5.72
CA SER A 39 -0.81 0.83 4.70
C SER A 39 0.01 0.39 3.50
N TRP A 40 1.08 -0.38 3.70
CA TRP A 40 1.88 -0.97 2.63
C TRP A 40 1.07 -1.97 1.82
N THR A 41 0.34 -2.87 2.49
CA THR A 41 -0.51 -3.86 1.82
C THR A 41 -1.55 -3.20 0.93
N VAL A 42 -2.24 -2.17 1.43
CA VAL A 42 -3.25 -1.42 0.65
C VAL A 42 -2.64 -0.80 -0.60
N LEU A 43 -1.44 -0.21 -0.49
CA LEU A 43 -0.76 0.36 -1.64
C LEU A 43 -0.33 -0.72 -2.63
N ILE A 44 0.27 -1.82 -2.16
CA ILE A 44 0.69 -2.94 -3.03
C ILE A 44 -0.50 -3.54 -3.77
N GLU A 45 -1.60 -3.81 -3.08
CA GLU A 45 -2.85 -4.31 -3.69
C GLU A 45 -3.45 -3.33 -4.70
N ALA A 46 -3.35 -2.02 -4.45
CA ALA A 46 -3.76 -1.00 -5.41
C ALA A 46 -2.97 -1.10 -6.73
N TYR A 47 -1.64 -1.25 -6.65
CA TYR A 47 -0.80 -1.42 -7.83
C TYR A 47 -1.09 -2.75 -8.56
N VAL A 48 -1.29 -3.86 -7.83
CA VAL A 48 -1.65 -5.16 -8.42
C VAL A 48 -2.99 -5.08 -9.16
N ARG A 49 -4.04 -4.52 -8.54
CA ARG A 49 -5.39 -4.41 -9.13
C ARG A 49 -5.42 -3.55 -10.40
N ASN A 50 -4.52 -2.59 -10.51
CA ASN A 50 -4.38 -1.73 -11.69
C ASN A 50 -3.39 -2.28 -12.74
N GLY A 51 -2.94 -3.53 -12.61
CA GLY A 51 -2.03 -4.18 -13.55
C GLY A 51 -0.58 -3.71 -13.48
N GLN A 52 -0.21 -2.90 -12.47
CA GLN A 52 1.14 -2.41 -12.25
C GLN A 52 1.95 -3.35 -11.33
N GLY A 53 1.95 -4.65 -11.65
CA GLY A 53 2.58 -5.69 -10.82
C GLY A 53 4.09 -5.48 -10.58
N HIS A 54 4.81 -4.90 -11.54
CA HIS A 54 6.24 -4.60 -11.36
C HIS A 54 6.48 -3.54 -10.28
N GLU A 55 5.67 -2.49 -10.23
CA GLU A 55 5.77 -1.46 -9.18
C GLU A 55 5.27 -2.00 -7.84
N ALA A 56 4.25 -2.88 -7.85
CA ALA A 56 3.81 -3.58 -6.64
C ALA A 56 4.94 -4.41 -6.00
N LEU A 57 5.75 -5.10 -6.81
CA LEU A 57 6.92 -5.85 -6.33
C LEU A 57 8.00 -4.93 -5.75
N LYS A 58 8.27 -3.77 -6.36
CA LYS A 58 9.21 -2.79 -5.80
C LYS A 58 8.75 -2.28 -4.44
N LEU A 59 7.46 -1.98 -4.28
CA LEU A 59 6.88 -1.55 -3.01
C LEU A 59 6.97 -2.65 -1.96
N PHE A 60 6.78 -3.91 -2.35
CA PHE A 60 6.96 -5.06 -1.47
C PHE A 60 8.42 -5.24 -1.01
N GLU A 61 9.38 -5.07 -1.91
CA GLU A 61 10.80 -5.09 -1.56
C GLU A 61 11.15 -3.94 -0.60
N GLU A 62 10.64 -2.73 -0.86
CA GLU A 62 10.84 -1.57 0.01
C GLU A 62 10.25 -1.79 1.41
N MET A 63 9.03 -2.33 1.49
CA MET A 63 8.39 -2.73 2.74
C MET A 63 9.29 -3.68 3.54
N THR A 64 9.84 -4.69 2.88
CA THR A 64 10.71 -5.71 3.49
C THR A 64 12.05 -5.12 3.95
N LEU A 65 12.65 -4.23 3.15
CA LEU A 65 13.90 -3.53 3.48
C LEU A 65 13.74 -2.63 4.71
N ARG A 66 12.56 -2.06 4.92
CA ARG A 66 12.23 -1.27 6.12
C ARG A 66 11.92 -2.14 7.35
N GLY A 67 12.02 -3.46 7.24
CA GLY A 67 11.81 -4.41 8.33
C GLY A 67 10.34 -4.73 8.59
N PHE A 68 9.42 -4.26 7.76
CA PHE A 68 8.01 -4.66 7.86
C PHE A 68 7.84 -6.06 7.29
N ARG A 69 7.21 -6.94 8.07
CA ARG A 69 6.77 -8.24 7.58
C ARG A 69 5.49 -8.03 6.77
N PRO A 70 5.46 -8.43 5.50
CA PRO A 70 4.21 -8.52 4.75
C PRO A 70 3.27 -9.43 5.51
N ASP A 71 2.03 -8.99 5.71
CA ASP A 71 1.05 -9.86 6.34
C ASP A 71 0.85 -11.09 5.45
N GLN A 72 0.74 -12.28 6.07
CA GLN A 72 0.92 -13.58 5.42
C GLN A 72 -0.12 -13.89 4.32
N PHE A 73 -1.08 -13.00 4.08
CA PHE A 73 -2.19 -13.16 3.16
C PHE A 73 -1.96 -12.61 1.74
N VAL A 74 -0.98 -11.73 1.51
CA VAL A 74 -0.79 -11.11 0.19
C VAL A 74 -0.20 -12.08 -0.85
N PHE A 75 0.55 -13.10 -0.39
CA PHE A 75 1.28 -14.02 -1.28
C PHE A 75 0.45 -15.20 -1.78
N SER A 76 -0.66 -15.56 -1.14
CA SER A 76 -1.41 -16.78 -1.51
C SER A 76 -2.38 -16.58 -2.67
N SER A 77 -2.74 -15.34 -3.02
CA SER A 77 -3.74 -15.07 -4.06
C SER A 77 -3.18 -14.63 -5.42
N SER A 78 -1.85 -14.58 -5.57
CA SER A 78 -1.19 -14.02 -6.76
C SER A 78 -0.27 -15.01 -7.48
N LEU A 79 -0.40 -16.31 -7.19
CA LEU A 79 0.20 -17.42 -7.96
C LEU A 79 -0.90 -18.24 -8.64
#